data_AF-A0A258FT20-F1
#
_entry.id   AF-A0A258FT20-F1
#
_cell.length_a   1.000
_cell.length_b   1.000
_cell.length_c   1.000
_cell.angle_alpha   90.00
_cell.angle_beta   90.00
_cell.angle_gamma   90.00
#
_symmetry.space_group_name_H-M   'P 1'
#
loop_
_entity.id
_entity.type
_entity.pdbx_description
1 polymer ?
#
loop_
_entity_poly.entity_id
_entity_poly.type
_entity_poly.pdbx_seq_one_letter_code
_entity_poly.pdbx_strand_id
1 'polypeptide(L)'
;MIRRSLLGLVIATLGLSAPAIAQTPPPLPADLQVLFWPAERREQDLRRMPELIPHARIEPSPTPRPLPQGEPLAIDSTAFMQAQRVAGLLVIQDGRVRLERYGLGLTAEDHWDSFSMTKSLTSTLVGAALADGSIRSPYDLVTDYIPELAGGAYDGVQIAHVLTMTSGARWNEDYADASSDVARFYLTPPPADLDATVSYL
;
A
#
# COMPACT_ATOMS: atom_id res chain seq x y z
N MET A 1 40.06 45.91 -4.81
CA MET A 1 38.58 46.00 -4.92
C MET A 1 38.04 44.62 -4.53
N ILE A 2 37.65 44.47 -3.26
CA ILE A 2 37.25 43.21 -2.62
C ILE A 2 35.74 43.04 -2.87
N ARG A 3 35.30 41.94 -3.49
CA ARG A 3 33.88 41.56 -3.49
C ARG A 3 33.71 40.27 -2.69
N ARG A 4 32.86 40.40 -1.69
CA ARG A 4 32.53 39.48 -0.62
C ARG A 4 31.61 38.37 -1.10
N SER A 5 31.75 37.24 -0.41
CA SER A 5 31.00 36.00 -0.41
C SER A 5 29.47 36.18 -0.34
N LEU A 6 28.75 35.21 -0.90
CA LEU A 6 27.44 34.76 -0.41
C LEU A 6 27.35 33.25 -0.62
N LEU A 7 27.79 32.53 0.42
CA LEU A 7 27.58 31.11 0.62
C LEU A 7 26.11 30.97 1.08
N GLY A 8 25.23 30.54 0.18
CA GLY A 8 23.83 30.24 0.51
C GLY A 8 23.75 28.89 1.20
N LEU A 9 23.75 28.89 2.53
CA LEU A 9 23.42 27.73 3.35
C LEU A 9 21.92 27.46 3.25
N VAL A 10 21.52 26.52 2.40
CA VAL A 10 20.15 25.97 2.41
C VAL A 10 20.07 25.00 3.58
N ILE A 11 19.52 25.48 4.69
CA ILE A 11 19.13 24.61 5.80
C ILE A 11 17.84 23.91 5.36
N ALA A 12 17.97 22.71 4.81
CA ALA A 12 16.84 21.80 4.68
C ALA A 12 16.48 21.33 6.09
N THR A 13 15.46 21.94 6.70
CA THR A 13 14.84 21.41 7.90
C THR A 13 14.12 20.12 7.51
N LEU A 14 14.80 19.00 7.69
CA LEU A 14 14.17 17.68 7.81
C LEU A 14 13.26 17.74 9.03
N GLY A 15 11.98 18.03 8.80
CA GLY A 15 10.95 17.76 9.77
C GLY A 15 10.91 16.25 9.97
N LEU A 16 11.57 15.77 11.02
CA LEU A 16 11.30 14.46 11.60
C LEU A 16 9.88 14.53 12.16
N SER A 17 8.89 14.28 11.32
CA SER A 17 7.61 13.77 11.81
C SER A 17 7.94 12.48 12.53
N ALA A 18 7.75 12.46 13.85
CA ALA A 18 7.73 11.22 14.61
C ALA A 18 6.85 10.21 13.83
N PRO A 19 7.20 8.92 13.79
CA PRO A 19 6.30 7.94 13.23
C PRO A 19 4.99 8.11 14.01
N ALA A 20 3.91 8.39 13.28
CA ALA A 20 2.60 8.27 13.87
C ALA A 20 2.53 6.82 14.34
N ILE A 21 2.67 6.60 15.66
CA ILE A 21 2.35 5.32 16.28
C ILE A 21 0.94 5.05 15.79
N ALA A 22 0.81 4.05 14.91
CA ALA A 22 -0.46 3.68 14.35
C ALA A 22 -1.32 3.33 15.55
N GLN A 23 -2.28 4.19 15.89
CA GLN A 23 -3.26 3.84 16.91
C GLN A 23 -3.89 2.53 16.45
N THR A 24 -3.82 1.49 17.28
CA THR A 24 -4.47 0.22 17.03
C THR A 24 -5.92 0.49 16.62
N PRO A 25 -6.28 0.32 15.34
CA PRO A 25 -7.65 0.53 14.93
C PRO A 25 -8.52 -0.52 15.64
N PRO A 26 -9.74 -0.17 16.07
CA PRO A 26 -10.66 -1.17 16.61
C PRO A 26 -10.87 -2.28 15.57
N PRO A 27 -11.16 -3.53 16.01
CA PRO A 27 -11.46 -4.62 15.09
C PRO A 27 -12.59 -4.18 14.13
N LEU A 28 -12.40 -4.48 12.85
CA LEU A 28 -13.38 -4.09 11.85
C LEU A 28 -14.68 -4.86 12.11
N PRO A 29 -15.86 -4.19 12.13
CA PRO A 29 -17.12 -4.90 12.27
C PRO A 29 -17.30 -5.96 11.17
N ALA A 30 -17.99 -7.06 11.49
CA ALA A 30 -18.03 -8.26 10.65
C ALA A 30 -18.63 -8.03 9.25
N ASP A 31 -19.41 -6.97 9.08
CA ASP A 31 -19.96 -6.51 7.81
C ASP A 31 -18.90 -5.86 6.90
N LEU A 32 -17.68 -5.62 7.39
CA LEU A 32 -16.53 -5.12 6.64
C LEU A 32 -15.55 -6.22 6.18
N GLN A 33 -15.95 -7.50 6.26
CA GLN A 33 -15.20 -8.60 5.64
C GLN A 33 -15.32 -8.57 4.11
N VAL A 34 -14.54 -7.68 3.49
CA VAL A 34 -14.53 -7.38 2.05
C VAL A 34 -14.35 -8.63 1.18
N LEU A 35 -13.63 -9.65 1.68
CA LEU A 35 -13.40 -10.92 0.99
C LEU A 35 -14.70 -11.67 0.66
N PHE A 36 -15.72 -11.54 1.50
CA PHE A 36 -16.98 -12.28 1.39
C PHE A 36 -18.13 -11.42 0.85
N TRP A 37 -17.85 -10.18 0.44
CA TRP A 37 -18.87 -9.33 -0.15
C TRP A 37 -19.31 -9.86 -1.53
N PRO A 38 -20.62 -9.86 -1.82
CA PRO A 38 -21.09 -10.13 -3.17
C PRO A 38 -20.54 -9.08 -4.14
N ALA A 39 -20.46 -9.42 -5.43
CA ALA A 39 -19.83 -8.57 -6.43
C ALA A 39 -20.49 -7.18 -6.51
N GLU A 40 -21.81 -7.11 -6.38
CA GLU A 40 -22.59 -5.86 -6.42
C GLU A 40 -22.20 -4.93 -5.28
N ARG A 41 -22.01 -5.49 -4.07
CA ARG A 41 -21.57 -4.70 -2.91
C ARG A 41 -20.13 -4.22 -3.09
N ARG A 42 -19.23 -5.07 -3.58
CA ARG A 42 -17.84 -4.67 -3.86
C ARG A 42 -17.80 -3.49 -4.83
N GLU A 43 -18.62 -3.49 -5.87
CA GLU A 43 -18.65 -2.36 -6.82
C GLU A 43 -19.11 -1.05 -6.20
N GLN A 44 -20.04 -1.11 -5.26
CA GLN A 44 -20.61 0.06 -4.60
C GLN A 44 -19.70 0.59 -3.48
N ASP A 45 -19.10 -0.31 -2.70
CA ASP A 45 -18.47 0.03 -1.43
C ASP A 45 -16.94 0.13 -1.49
N LEU A 46 -16.25 -0.52 -2.45
CA LEU A 46 -14.78 -0.42 -2.54
C LEU A 46 -14.31 1.02 -2.79
N ARG A 47 -15.08 1.81 -3.55
CA ARG A 47 -14.80 3.23 -3.78
C ARG A 47 -15.06 4.12 -2.55
N ARG A 48 -15.77 3.59 -1.57
CA ARG A 48 -16.20 4.28 -0.34
C ARG A 48 -15.44 3.81 0.89
N MET A 49 -14.39 3.00 0.71
CA MET A 49 -13.61 2.49 1.85
C MET A 49 -13.14 3.59 2.82
N PRO A 50 -12.71 4.79 2.37
CA PRO A 50 -12.40 5.89 3.29
C PRO A 50 -13.55 6.32 4.22
N GLU A 51 -14.82 6.10 3.85
CA GLU A 51 -15.99 6.37 4.68
C GLU A 51 -16.28 5.23 5.67
N LEU A 52 -15.82 4.02 5.35
CA LEU A 52 -16.20 2.77 6.02
C LEU A 52 -15.16 2.30 7.02
N ILE A 53 -13.88 2.59 6.78
CA ILE A 53 -12.77 2.15 7.64
C ILE A 53 -11.91 3.34 8.09
N PRO A 54 -11.34 3.30 9.31
CA PRO A 54 -10.29 4.23 9.70
C PRO A 54 -9.14 4.18 8.68
N HIS A 55 -8.67 5.34 8.25
CA HIS A 55 -7.59 5.45 7.27
C HIS A 55 -6.71 6.66 7.55
N ALA A 56 -5.46 6.59 7.08
CA ALA A 56 -4.57 7.73 6.98
C ALA A 56 -4.50 8.18 5.52
N ARG A 57 -4.72 9.47 5.27
CA ARG A 57 -4.63 10.03 3.91
C ARG A 57 -3.18 10.39 3.58
N ILE A 58 -2.71 9.91 2.44
CA ILE A 58 -1.47 10.38 1.82
C ILE A 58 -1.84 11.51 0.88
N GLU A 59 -1.43 12.74 1.21
CA GLU A 59 -1.72 13.89 0.37
C GLU A 59 -0.90 13.85 -0.93
N PRO A 60 -1.49 14.22 -2.08
CA PRO A 60 -0.74 14.32 -3.32
C PRO A 60 0.33 15.42 -3.22
N SER A 61 1.37 15.31 -4.05
CA SER A 61 2.35 16.40 -4.21
C SER A 61 1.62 17.70 -4.57
N PRO A 62 2.03 18.87 -4.01
CA PRO A 62 1.50 20.17 -4.43
C PRO A 62 1.87 20.51 -5.88
N THR A 63 2.82 19.78 -6.47
CA THR A 63 3.27 19.96 -7.86
C THR A 63 3.32 18.59 -8.55
N PRO A 64 2.16 17.99 -8.85
CA PRO A 64 2.13 16.70 -9.54
C PRO A 64 2.71 16.87 -10.95
N ARG A 65 3.48 15.89 -11.41
CA ARG A 65 3.98 15.87 -12.79
C ARG A 65 2.85 15.35 -13.70
N PRO A 66 2.27 16.18 -14.58
CA PRO A 66 1.22 15.71 -15.48
C PRO A 66 1.79 14.69 -16.46
N LEU A 67 1.01 13.65 -16.76
CA LEU A 67 1.35 12.71 -17.83
C LEU A 67 0.94 13.33 -19.18
N PRO A 68 1.85 13.47 -20.15
CA PRO A 68 1.51 13.97 -21.47
C PRO A 68 0.58 12.99 -22.21
N GLN A 69 -0.32 13.53 -23.02
CA GLN A 69 -1.16 12.73 -23.92
C GLN A 69 -0.38 12.33 -25.16
N GLY A 70 -0.61 11.11 -25.64
CA GLY A 70 -0.06 10.59 -26.91
C GLY A 70 -1.17 10.33 -27.93
N GLU A 71 -0.78 9.85 -29.11
CA GLU A 71 -1.73 9.41 -30.14
C GLU A 71 -2.70 8.36 -29.57
N PRO A 72 -4.02 8.49 -29.65
CA PRO A 72 -4.92 7.51 -29.04
C PRO A 72 -4.67 6.07 -29.52
N LEU A 73 -4.75 5.10 -28.61
CA LEU A 73 -4.71 3.69 -28.97
C LEU A 73 -6.10 3.27 -29.50
N ALA A 74 -6.17 2.86 -30.77
CA ALA A 74 -7.40 2.47 -31.44
C ALA A 74 -7.85 1.05 -31.04
N ILE A 75 -8.23 0.87 -29.77
CA ILE A 75 -8.79 -0.37 -29.22
C ILE A 75 -10.14 -0.05 -28.58
N ASP A 76 -11.18 -0.82 -28.94
CA ASP A 76 -12.44 -0.81 -28.21
C ASP A 76 -12.36 -1.76 -27.01
N SER A 77 -12.24 -1.19 -25.81
CA SER A 77 -12.19 -1.94 -24.55
C SER A 77 -13.56 -2.11 -23.89
N THR A 78 -14.65 -1.60 -24.48
CA THR A 78 -15.97 -1.51 -23.84
C THR A 78 -16.50 -2.86 -23.40
N ALA A 79 -16.56 -3.82 -24.32
CA ALA A 79 -17.09 -5.16 -24.04
C ALA A 79 -16.23 -5.90 -22.99
N PHE A 80 -14.90 -5.74 -23.05
CA PHE A 80 -13.99 -6.33 -22.07
C PHE A 80 -14.20 -5.72 -20.68
N MET A 81 -14.23 -4.40 -20.57
CA MET A 81 -14.42 -3.72 -19.29
C MET A 81 -15.76 -4.08 -18.64
N GLN A 82 -16.83 -4.21 -19.43
CA GLN A 82 -18.14 -4.66 -18.94
C GLN A 82 -18.10 -6.11 -18.47
N ALA A 83 -17.56 -7.02 -19.29
CA ALA A 83 -17.49 -8.45 -18.96
C ALA A 83 -16.62 -8.75 -17.73
N GLN A 84 -15.55 -7.98 -17.54
CA GLN A 84 -14.59 -8.15 -16.43
C GLN A 84 -14.84 -7.19 -15.26
N ARG A 85 -15.90 -6.37 -15.30
CA ARG A 85 -16.25 -5.41 -14.25
C ARG A 85 -15.08 -4.48 -13.89
N VAL A 86 -14.40 -3.96 -14.91
CA VAL A 86 -13.20 -3.12 -14.76
C VAL A 86 -13.59 -1.71 -14.31
N ALA A 87 -13.08 -1.27 -13.16
CA ALA A 87 -13.30 0.07 -12.62
C ALA A 87 -12.53 1.16 -13.39
N GLY A 88 -11.29 0.89 -13.82
CA GLY A 88 -10.46 1.82 -14.57
C GLY A 88 -9.43 1.10 -15.44
N LEU A 89 -9.14 1.67 -16.61
CA LEU A 89 -8.15 1.17 -17.57
C LEU A 89 -7.30 2.35 -18.06
N LEU A 90 -5.99 2.27 -17.80
CA LEU A 90 -5.00 3.24 -18.23
C LEU A 90 -3.88 2.53 -18.98
N VAL A 91 -3.54 3.02 -20.17
CA VAL A 91 -2.38 2.54 -20.95
C VAL A 91 -1.42 3.70 -21.17
N ILE A 92 -0.21 3.53 -20.66
CA ILE A 92 0.90 4.45 -20.85
C ILE A 92 1.94 3.78 -21.76
N GLN A 93 2.34 4.47 -22.83
CA GLN A 93 3.38 4.03 -23.74
C GLN A 93 4.33 5.19 -23.99
N ASP A 94 5.65 4.94 -23.87
CA ASP A 94 6.69 5.95 -24.06
C ASP A 94 6.46 7.23 -23.24
N GLY A 95 6.02 7.03 -21.98
CA GLY A 95 5.71 8.09 -21.03
C GLY A 95 4.45 8.90 -21.35
N ARG A 96 3.62 8.47 -22.30
CA ARG A 96 2.40 9.16 -22.72
C ARG A 96 1.15 8.33 -22.50
N VAL A 97 0.07 8.97 -22.06
CA VAL A 97 -1.25 8.35 -21.97
C VAL A 97 -1.77 8.11 -23.37
N ARG A 98 -2.09 6.85 -23.69
CA ARG A 98 -2.60 6.41 -24.99
C ARG A 98 -4.07 5.98 -24.92
N LEU A 99 -4.52 5.54 -23.74
CA LEU A 99 -5.89 5.13 -23.44
C LEU A 99 -6.17 5.39 -21.97
N GLU A 100 -7.30 6.00 -21.67
CA GLU A 100 -7.81 6.21 -20.32
C GLU A 100 -9.33 6.07 -20.36
N ARG A 101 -9.86 5.13 -19.57
CA ARG A 101 -11.30 4.80 -19.52
C ARG A 101 -11.67 4.39 -18.10
N TYR A 102 -12.88 4.74 -17.69
CA TYR A 102 -13.44 4.38 -16.40
C TYR A 102 -14.73 3.59 -16.61
N GLY A 103 -14.90 2.54 -15.82
CA GLY A 103 -16.11 1.71 -15.78
C GLY A 103 -16.85 1.92 -14.46
N LEU A 104 -17.97 1.21 -14.28
CA LEU A 104 -18.74 1.19 -13.03
C LEU A 104 -19.20 2.58 -12.52
N GLY A 105 -19.27 3.57 -13.42
CA GLY A 105 -19.59 4.96 -13.06
C GLY A 105 -18.49 5.65 -12.24
N LEU A 106 -17.23 5.22 -12.37
CA LEU A 106 -16.07 5.95 -11.85
C LEU A 106 -15.62 7.06 -12.80
N THR A 107 -14.89 8.03 -12.25
CA THR A 107 -14.13 9.05 -12.95
C THR A 107 -12.67 9.05 -12.50
N ALA A 108 -11.86 9.98 -13.04
CA ALA A 108 -10.45 10.11 -12.69
C ALA A 108 -10.21 10.53 -11.22
N GLU A 109 -11.23 11.12 -10.59
CA GLU A 109 -11.19 11.67 -9.25
C GLU A 109 -11.60 10.66 -8.17
N ASP A 110 -12.14 9.51 -8.57
CA ASP A 110 -12.58 8.45 -7.66
C ASP A 110 -11.41 7.58 -7.20
N HIS A 111 -11.46 7.13 -5.94
CA HIS A 111 -10.56 6.12 -5.42
C HIS A 111 -11.14 4.71 -5.59
N TRP A 112 -10.24 3.72 -5.67
CA TRP A 112 -10.59 2.31 -5.70
C TRP A 112 -9.59 1.52 -4.86
N ASP A 113 -10.06 0.54 -4.11
CA ASP A 113 -9.17 -0.32 -3.33
C ASP A 113 -8.26 -1.14 -4.25
N SER A 114 -6.96 -1.04 -3.99
CA SER A 114 -5.91 -1.64 -4.82
C SER A 114 -5.46 -3.01 -4.33
N PHE A 115 -5.90 -3.42 -3.12
CA PHE A 115 -5.48 -4.65 -2.47
C PHE A 115 -3.93 -4.80 -2.48
N SER A 116 -3.43 -5.93 -2.99
CA SER A 116 -2.00 -6.26 -2.97
C SER A 116 -1.12 -5.39 -3.87
N MET A 117 -1.67 -4.47 -4.68
CA MET A 117 -0.84 -3.52 -5.43
C MET A 117 0.05 -2.67 -4.49
N THR A 118 -0.45 -2.35 -3.30
CA THR A 118 0.28 -1.59 -2.26
C THR A 118 1.61 -2.24 -1.87
N LYS A 119 1.75 -3.57 -1.95
CA LYS A 119 2.99 -4.28 -1.60
C LYS A 119 4.19 -3.82 -2.45
N SER A 120 3.95 -3.46 -3.71
CA SER A 120 5.00 -2.94 -4.60
C SER A 120 5.51 -1.56 -4.14
N LEU A 121 4.61 -0.71 -3.61
CA LEU A 121 4.98 0.57 -3.02
C LEU A 121 5.80 0.35 -1.75
N THR A 122 5.37 -0.54 -0.86
CA THR A 122 6.14 -0.90 0.34
C THR A 122 7.54 -1.42 -0.01
N SER A 123 7.66 -2.31 -0.99
CA SER A 123 8.96 -2.80 -1.47
C SER A 123 9.85 -1.69 -2.04
N THR A 124 9.25 -0.75 -2.78
CA THR A 124 9.96 0.44 -3.28
C THR A 124 10.50 1.31 -2.13
N LEU A 125 9.70 1.51 -1.08
CA LEU A 125 10.12 2.26 0.12
C LEU A 125 11.22 1.55 0.90
N VAL A 126 11.21 0.22 0.95
CA VAL A 126 12.34 -0.56 1.51
C VAL A 126 13.62 -0.33 0.68
N GLY A 127 13.50 -0.29 -0.64
CA GLY A 127 14.62 0.09 -1.53
C GLY A 127 15.17 1.49 -1.25
N ALA A 128 14.30 2.47 -1.01
CA ALA A 128 14.72 3.82 -0.61
C ALA A 128 15.39 3.82 0.79
N ALA A 129 14.82 3.12 1.76
CA ALA A 129 15.39 3.01 3.11
C ALA A 129 16.78 2.34 3.11
N LEU A 130 17.02 1.38 2.22
CA LEU A 130 18.34 0.79 1.98
C LEU A 130 19.33 1.82 1.41
N ALA A 131 18.90 2.60 0.41
CA ALA A 131 19.73 3.64 -0.21
C ALA A 131 20.10 4.75 0.79
N ASP A 132 19.18 5.09 1.69
CA ASP A 132 19.38 6.10 2.73
C ASP A 132 20.13 5.56 3.96
N GLY A 133 20.41 4.25 4.02
CA GLY A 133 21.09 3.60 5.14
C GLY A 133 20.23 3.40 6.39
N SER A 134 18.92 3.67 6.32
CA SER A 134 17.96 3.38 7.39
C SER A 134 17.75 1.87 7.58
N ILE A 135 17.86 1.11 6.49
CA ILE A 135 18.09 -0.34 6.51
C ILE A 135 19.51 -0.55 5.99
N ARG A 136 20.34 -1.28 6.74
CA ARG A 136 21.76 -1.46 6.41
C ARG A 136 21.96 -2.48 5.30
N SER A 137 21.21 -3.58 5.34
CA SER A 137 21.31 -4.68 4.37
C SER A 137 19.98 -5.41 4.22
N PRO A 138 19.62 -5.89 3.02
CA PRO A 138 18.47 -6.79 2.87
C PRO A 138 18.69 -8.15 3.56
N TYR A 139 19.93 -8.48 3.91
CA TYR A 139 20.29 -9.70 4.64
C TYR A 139 20.29 -9.55 6.16
N ASP A 140 20.01 -8.35 6.67
CA ASP A 140 19.76 -8.17 8.09
C ASP A 140 18.48 -8.90 8.50
N LEU A 141 18.40 -9.24 9.79
CA LEU A 141 17.22 -9.90 10.34
C LEU A 141 16.09 -8.88 10.50
N VAL A 142 14.84 -9.31 10.30
CA VAL A 142 13.66 -8.48 10.57
C VAL A 142 13.67 -7.99 12.02
N THR A 143 14.08 -8.86 12.95
CA THR A 143 14.17 -8.57 14.39
C THR A 143 15.27 -7.58 14.76
N ASP A 144 16.22 -7.28 13.87
CA ASP A 144 17.19 -6.18 14.08
C ASP A 144 16.49 -4.81 14.04
N TYR A 145 15.32 -4.72 13.38
CA TYR A 145 14.55 -3.48 13.20
C TYR A 145 13.23 -3.49 13.97
N ILE A 146 12.65 -4.67 14.19
CA ILE A 146 11.37 -4.87 14.88
C ILE A 146 11.58 -5.95 15.95
N PRO A 147 12.21 -5.60 17.10
CA PRO A 147 12.59 -6.58 18.12
C PRO A 147 11.39 -7.31 18.75
N GLU A 148 10.19 -6.75 18.68
CA GLU A 148 8.95 -7.35 19.15
C GLU A 148 8.58 -8.64 18.42
N LEU A 149 9.15 -8.89 17.22
CA LEU A 149 8.91 -10.10 16.45
C LEU A 149 9.81 -11.29 16.87
N ALA A 150 10.71 -11.10 17.84
CA ALA A 150 11.54 -12.17 18.38
C ALA A 150 10.68 -13.27 19.03
N GLY A 151 11.04 -14.54 18.82
CA GLY A 151 10.23 -15.70 19.22
C GLY A 151 9.00 -15.97 18.35
N GLY A 152 8.67 -15.10 17.39
CA GLY A 152 7.57 -15.26 16.45
C GLY A 152 7.97 -15.88 15.10
N ALA A 153 7.04 -15.85 14.14
CA ALA A 153 7.25 -16.45 12.81
C ALA A 153 8.34 -15.77 11.95
N TYR A 154 8.76 -14.56 12.32
CA TYR A 154 9.84 -13.81 11.64
C TYR A 154 11.17 -13.81 12.40
N ASP A 155 11.26 -14.54 13.52
CA ASP A 155 12.55 -14.71 14.20
C ASP A 155 13.54 -15.44 13.28
N GLY A 156 14.74 -14.88 13.13
CA GLY A 156 15.76 -15.36 12.19
C GLY A 156 15.45 -15.14 10.71
N VAL A 157 14.35 -14.48 10.36
CA VAL A 157 14.01 -14.19 8.95
C VAL A 157 14.75 -12.93 8.48
N GLN A 158 15.39 -13.01 7.33
CA GLN A 158 16.02 -11.87 6.66
C GLN A 158 14.98 -11.01 5.95
N ILE A 159 15.22 -9.69 5.86
CA ILE A 159 14.36 -8.75 5.12
C ILE A 159 14.14 -9.22 3.67
N ALA A 160 15.20 -9.73 3.02
CA ALA A 160 15.15 -10.27 1.66
C ALA A 160 14.07 -11.35 1.51
N HIS A 161 13.94 -12.26 2.49
CA HIS A 161 12.94 -13.32 2.45
C HIS A 161 11.52 -12.79 2.60
N VAL A 162 11.31 -11.71 3.36
CA VAL A 162 10.01 -11.03 3.42
C VAL A 162 9.67 -10.40 2.08
N LEU A 163 10.63 -9.66 1.48
CA LEU A 163 10.45 -9.00 0.18
C LEU A 163 10.16 -9.98 -0.96
N THR A 164 10.67 -11.21 -0.87
CA THR A 164 10.47 -12.26 -1.87
C THR A 164 9.38 -13.27 -1.52
N MET A 165 8.64 -13.07 -0.42
CA MET A 165 7.60 -13.99 0.06
C MET A 165 8.13 -15.42 0.32
N THR A 166 9.34 -15.53 0.84
CA THR A 166 10.02 -16.82 1.15
C THR A 166 10.45 -16.91 2.61
N SER A 167 9.75 -16.25 3.54
CA SER A 167 10.05 -16.29 4.98
C SER A 167 9.85 -17.67 5.61
N GLY A 168 8.97 -18.49 5.02
CA GLY A 168 8.55 -19.77 5.61
C GLY A 168 7.52 -19.63 6.73
N ALA A 169 7.01 -18.41 6.98
CA ALA A 169 5.94 -18.18 7.93
C ALA A 169 4.68 -18.97 7.52
N ARG A 170 4.12 -19.71 8.46
CA ARG A 170 2.87 -20.45 8.23
C ARG A 170 1.72 -19.45 8.16
N TRP A 171 1.00 -19.43 7.04
CA TRP A 171 -0.10 -18.49 6.80
C TRP A 171 -1.08 -19.03 5.76
N ASN A 172 -2.37 -19.06 6.09
CA ASN A 172 -3.45 -19.48 5.19
C ASN A 172 -4.06 -18.27 4.45
N GLU A 173 -3.80 -18.18 3.14
CA GLU A 173 -4.33 -17.17 2.19
C GLU A 173 -5.53 -17.67 1.37
N ASP A 174 -6.24 -18.71 1.84
CA ASP A 174 -7.49 -19.13 1.19
C ASP A 174 -8.60 -18.08 1.42
N TYR A 175 -8.74 -17.17 0.44
CA TYR A 175 -9.76 -16.12 0.46
C TYR A 175 -11.21 -16.62 0.42
N ALA A 176 -11.46 -17.90 0.13
CA ALA A 176 -12.79 -18.50 0.16
C ALA A 176 -13.12 -19.15 1.52
N ASP A 177 -12.11 -19.38 2.36
CA ASP A 177 -12.25 -19.99 3.67
C ASP A 177 -12.37 -18.92 4.76
N ALA A 178 -13.54 -18.84 5.41
CA ALA A 178 -13.78 -17.94 6.54
C ALA A 178 -12.94 -18.28 7.79
N SER A 179 -12.32 -19.46 7.84
CA SER A 179 -11.39 -19.86 8.89
C SER A 179 -9.92 -19.61 8.57
N SER A 180 -9.60 -19.09 7.36
CA SER A 180 -8.24 -18.74 6.96
C SER A 180 -7.65 -17.60 7.80
N ASP A 181 -6.32 -17.54 7.86
CA ASP A 181 -5.61 -16.50 8.62
C ASP A 181 -5.90 -15.12 8.03
N VAL A 182 -5.97 -15.00 6.70
CA VAL A 182 -6.30 -13.74 6.01
C VAL A 182 -7.73 -13.25 6.29
N ALA A 183 -8.71 -14.15 6.37
CA ALA A 183 -10.09 -13.78 6.70
C ALA A 183 -10.24 -13.32 8.16
N ARG A 184 -9.44 -13.90 9.05
CA ARG A 184 -9.49 -13.65 10.49
C ARG A 184 -8.60 -12.48 10.94
N PHE A 185 -7.74 -11.97 10.07
CA PHE A 185 -6.71 -10.96 10.37
C PHE A 185 -7.22 -9.78 11.19
N TYR A 186 -8.33 -9.17 10.77
CA TYR A 186 -8.90 -7.98 11.41
C TYR A 186 -9.96 -8.27 12.48
N LEU A 187 -10.21 -9.54 12.80
CA LEU A 187 -11.24 -9.94 13.78
C LEU A 187 -10.69 -10.04 15.20
N THR A 188 -9.37 -10.16 15.36
CA THR A 188 -8.74 -10.34 16.67
C THR A 188 -8.02 -9.05 17.05
N PRO A 189 -8.38 -8.38 18.16
CA PRO A 189 -7.63 -7.23 18.63
C PRO A 189 -6.24 -7.67 19.10
N PRO A 190 -5.21 -6.83 18.93
CA PRO A 190 -3.89 -7.16 19.47
C PRO A 190 -3.90 -7.15 21.01
N PRO A 191 -2.96 -7.86 21.67
CA PRO A 191 -2.70 -7.67 23.09
C PRO A 191 -2.50 -6.20 23.43
N ALA A 192 -2.88 -5.81 24.64
CA ALA A 192 -2.91 -4.40 25.06
C ALA A 192 -1.54 -3.70 25.03
N ASP A 193 -0.46 -4.48 25.04
CA ASP A 193 0.94 -4.06 25.06
C ASP A 193 1.67 -4.23 23.72
N LEU A 194 0.98 -4.67 22.66
CA LEU A 194 1.57 -4.86 21.34
C LEU A 194 0.87 -4.00 20.28
N ASP A 195 1.67 -3.47 19.36
CA ASP A 195 1.15 -2.79 18.17
C ASP A 195 0.48 -3.83 17.24
N ALA A 196 -0.64 -3.44 16.62
CA ALA A 196 -1.38 -4.31 15.70
C ALA A 196 -0.52 -4.83 14.54
N THR A 197 0.52 -4.09 14.13
CA THR A 197 1.45 -4.46 13.06
C THR A 197 2.39 -5.60 13.43
N VAL A 198 2.62 -5.85 14.72
CA VAL A 198 3.50 -6.94 15.22
C VAL A 198 2.74 -8.04 15.97
N SER A 199 1.47 -7.80 16.26
CA SER A 199 0.66 -8.67 17.11
C SER A 199 -0.01 -9.83 16.39
N TYR A 200 -0.24 -9.75 15.08
CA TYR A 200 -0.95 -10.82 14.38
C TYR A 200 0.06 -11.84 13.85
N LEU A 201 0.64 -12.60 14.79
CA LEU A 201 1.44 -13.81 14.61
C LEU A 201 1.25 -14.74 15.80
#